data_AF-A0AAN8WBG4-F1
#
_entry.id   AF-A0AAN8WBG4-F1
#
_cell.length_a   1.000
_cell.length_b   1.000
_cell.length_c   1.000
_cell.angle_alpha   90.00
_cell.angle_beta   90.00
_cell.angle_gamma   90.00
#
_symmetry.space_group_name_H-M   'P 1'
#
loop_
_entity.id
_entity.type
_entity.pdbx_description
1 polymer ?
#
loop_
_entity_poly.entity_id
_entity_poly.type
_entity_poly.pdbx_seq_one_letter_code
_entity_poly.pdbx_strand_id
1 'polypeptide(L)'
;MIGITWKIENHGIDKEMMEKVKQLANMHYEEKMKNRFYDSDLAKGLEKKSLTSSADWESAFFICHRPTSNIHDFTDLSDKLR
;
A
#
# COMPACT_ATOMS: atom_id res chain seq x y z
N MET A 1 5.65 28.21 6.25
CA MET A 1 5.63 26.74 6.34
C MET A 1 5.78 26.22 4.92
N ILE A 2 6.96 25.74 4.53
CA ILE A 2 7.13 25.12 3.21
C ILE A 2 7.09 23.61 3.45
N GLY A 3 5.89 23.09 3.70
CA GLY A 3 5.66 21.68 3.94
C GLY A 3 5.62 20.95 2.60
N ILE A 4 6.67 20.17 2.32
CA ILE A 4 6.83 19.25 1.19
C ILE A 4 7.32 19.91 -0.13
N THR A 5 8.51 19.49 -0.57
CA THR A 5 9.03 19.66 -1.94
C THR A 5 8.85 18.35 -2.71
N TRP A 6 7.85 18.32 -3.60
CA TRP A 6 7.29 17.11 -4.23
C TRP A 6 8.10 16.51 -5.39
N LYS A 7 9.22 17.12 -5.76
CA LYS A 7 9.90 16.76 -7.00
C LYS A 7 11.41 16.93 -6.87
N ILE A 8 12.03 15.95 -6.23
CA ILE A 8 13.49 15.80 -6.26
C ILE A 8 13.79 15.00 -7.51
N GLU A 9 14.28 15.66 -8.55
CA GLU A 9 14.80 14.99 -9.75
C GLU A 9 16.27 14.60 -9.55
N ASN A 10 16.78 13.66 -10.35
CA ASN A 10 18.17 13.15 -10.24
C ASN A 10 18.50 12.56 -8.86
N HIS A 11 17.52 11.94 -8.20
CA HIS A 11 17.63 11.34 -6.86
C HIS A 11 18.49 10.06 -6.80
N GLY A 12 19.09 9.63 -7.91
CA GLY A 12 20.01 8.47 -7.96
C GLY A 12 19.35 7.10 -7.83
N ILE A 13 18.02 7.03 -7.69
CA ILE A 13 17.29 5.76 -7.70
C ILE A 13 17.03 5.38 -9.15
N ASP A 14 17.32 4.12 -9.48
CA ASP A 14 17.11 3.57 -10.80
C ASP A 14 15.63 3.64 -11.23
N LYS A 15 15.40 4.07 -12.47
CA LYS A 15 14.03 4.28 -12.99
C LYS A 15 13.30 2.98 -13.23
N GLU A 16 14.00 1.96 -13.71
CA GLU A 16 13.41 0.64 -13.95
C GLU A 16 12.98 -0.01 -12.63
N MET A 17 13.79 0.14 -11.58
CA MET A 17 13.46 -0.29 -10.22
C MET A 17 12.19 0.40 -9.70
N MET A 18 12.04 1.72 -9.87
CA MET A 18 10.83 2.43 -9.44
C MET A 18 9.57 1.95 -10.17
N GLU A 19 9.65 1.75 -11.49
CA GLU A 19 8.53 1.22 -12.27
C GLU A 19 8.18 -0.21 -11.85
N LYS A 20 9.19 -1.05 -11.57
CA LYS A 20 8.98 -2.40 -11.06
C LYS A 20 8.27 -2.40 -9.72
N VAL A 21 8.70 -1.56 -8.76
CA VAL A 21 8.03 -1.44 -7.44
C VAL A 21 6.57 -1.00 -7.60
N LYS A 22 6.31 0.00 -8.44
CA LYS A 22 4.94 0.46 -8.74
C LYS A 22 4.07 -0.65 -9.32
N GLN A 23 4.58 -1.40 -10.30
CA GLN A 23 3.84 -2.50 -10.91
C GLN A 23 3.52 -3.60 -9.89
N LEU A 24 4.50 -4.00 -9.09
CA LEU A 24 4.31 -5.06 -8.10
C LEU A 24 3.35 -4.64 -6.98
N ALA A 25 3.41 -3.38 -6.53
CA ALA A 25 2.48 -2.85 -5.52
C ALA A 25 1.02 -2.85 -6.03
N ASN A 26 0.80 -2.37 -7.26
CA ASN A 26 -0.53 -2.37 -7.89
C ASN A 26 -1.07 -3.78 -8.08
N MET A 27 -0.22 -4.70 -8.55
CA MET A 27 -0.60 -6.10 -8.74
C MET A 27 -0.96 -6.79 -7.42
N HIS A 28 -0.20 -6.55 -6.35
CA HIS A 28 -0.52 -7.09 -5.04
C HIS A 28 -1.86 -6.55 -4.51
N TYR A 29 -2.14 -5.26 -4.72
CA TYR A 29 -3.44 -4.69 -4.38
C TYR A 29 -4.58 -5.39 -5.14
N GLU A 30 -4.48 -5.47 -6.47
CA GLU A 30 -5.53 -6.05 -7.32
C GLU A 30 -5.78 -7.53 -7.00
N GLU A 31 -4.71 -8.30 -6.79
CA GLU A 31 -4.82 -9.75 -6.61
C GLU A 31 -5.12 -10.19 -5.18
N LYS A 32 -4.64 -9.46 -4.16
CA LYS A 32 -4.66 -9.92 -2.76
C LYS A 32 -5.48 -9.03 -1.82
N MET A 33 -5.52 -7.72 -2.06
CA MET A 33 -6.10 -6.77 -1.09
C MET A 33 -7.50 -6.30 -1.47
N LYS A 34 -7.76 -6.09 -2.77
CA LYS A 34 -8.99 -5.44 -3.27
C LYS A 34 -10.27 -6.12 -2.81
N ASN A 35 -10.38 -7.43 -3.03
CA ASN A 35 -11.58 -8.17 -2.64
C ASN A 35 -11.79 -8.13 -1.11
N ARG A 36 -10.73 -8.32 -0.32
CA ARG A 36 -10.78 -8.24 1.14
C ARG A 36 -11.22 -6.86 1.64
N PHE A 37 -10.80 -5.79 0.96
CA PHE A 37 -11.21 -4.43 1.29
C PHE A 37 -12.71 -4.22 1.06
N TYR A 38 -13.24 -4.61 -0.11
CA TYR A 38 -14.67 -4.47 -0.40
C TYR A 38 -15.56 -5.41 0.45
N ASP A 39 -15.00 -6.53 0.92
CA ASP A 39 -15.67 -7.41 1.87
C ASP A 39 -15.69 -6.89 3.31
N SER A 40 -14.93 -5.84 3.62
CA SER A 40 -14.83 -5.27 4.98
C SER A 40 -16.09 -4.51 5.41
N ASP A 41 -16.26 -4.37 6.72
CA ASP A 41 -17.34 -3.57 7.31
C ASP A 41 -17.20 -2.08 7.00
N LEU A 42 -15.97 -1.60 6.78
CA LEU A 42 -15.68 -0.24 6.34
C LEU A 42 -16.32 0.03 4.97
N ALA A 43 -16.07 -0.85 4.00
CA ALA A 43 -16.61 -0.73 2.64
C ALA A 43 -18.14 -0.82 2.64
N LYS A 44 -18.70 -1.82 3.33
CA LYS A 44 -20.14 -2.05 3.43
C LYS A 44 -20.86 -0.97 4.25
N GLY A 45 -20.20 -0.40 5.26
CA GLY A 45 -20.73 0.66 6.11
C GLY A 45 -20.85 1.99 5.39
N LEU A 46 -19.93 2.29 4.46
CA LEU A 46 -20.04 3.48 3.61
C LEU A 46 -21.25 3.39 2.69
N GLU A 47 -21.49 2.23 2.06
CA GLU A 47 -22.68 2.00 1.22
C GLU A 47 -23.99 2.20 1.99
N LYS A 48 -24.01 1.78 3.26
CA LYS A 48 -25.16 1.92 4.16
C LYS A 48 -25.27 3.30 4.83
N LYS A 49 -24.37 4.25 4.51
CA LYS A 49 -24.25 5.57 5.16
C LYS A 49 -24.13 5.51 6.69
N SER A 50 -23.64 4.40 7.23
CA SER A 50 -23.46 4.20 8.67
C SER A 50 -22.05 4.56 9.13
N LEU A 51 -21.17 4.98 8.21
CA LEU A 51 -19.77 5.27 8.49
C LEU A 51 -19.60 6.69 9.06
N THR A 52 -18.86 6.79 10.17
CA THR A 52 -18.53 8.05 10.84
C THR A 52 -17.28 8.69 10.24
N SER A 53 -17.09 10.00 10.44
CA SER A 53 -15.93 10.78 9.95
C SER A 53 -14.57 10.38 10.56
N SER A 54 -14.52 9.27 11.29
CA SER A 54 -13.36 8.79 12.05
C SER A 54 -12.64 7.61 11.39
N ALA A 55 -13.08 7.19 10.20
CA ALA A 55 -12.52 6.06 9.49
C ALA A 55 -11.91 6.50 8.15
N ASP A 56 -10.72 5.97 7.85
CA ASP A 56 -10.01 6.23 6.60
C ASP A 56 -10.45 5.24 5.52
N TRP A 57 -10.79 5.75 4.34
CA TRP A 57 -11.05 4.92 3.17
C TRP A 57 -9.73 4.43 2.55
N GLU A 58 -9.08 3.50 3.23
CA GLU A 58 -7.72 3.06 2.92
C GLU A 58 -7.59 1.53 3.03
N SER A 59 -6.79 0.95 2.13
CA SER A 59 -6.31 -0.43 2.22
C SER A 59 -4.79 -0.42 2.24
N ALA A 60 -4.19 -0.87 3.34
CA ALA A 60 -2.76 -0.76 3.57
C ALA A 60 -2.15 -2.06 4.13
N PHE A 61 -0.87 -2.25 3.85
CA PHE A 61 0.00 -3.23 4.50
C PHE A 61 1.33 -2.55 4.84
N PHE A 62 2.06 -3.09 5.81
CA PHE A 62 3.24 -2.42 6.35
C PHE A 62 4.47 -3.32 6.38
N ILE A 63 5.48 -2.96 5.60
CA ILE A 63 6.81 -3.59 5.65
C ILE A 63 7.72 -2.75 6.55
N CYS A 64 8.10 -3.33 7.67
CA CYS A 64 9.16 -2.84 8.53
C CYS A 64 10.48 -3.44 8.05
N HIS A 65 11.45 -2.60 7.66
CA HIS A 65 12.78 -3.08 7.29
C HIS A 65 13.77 -3.12 8.47
N ARG A 66 13.58 -2.24 9.46
CA ARG A 66 14.48 -2.07 10.61
C ARG A 66 13.68 -1.73 11.88
N PRO A 67 14.16 -2.14 13.08
CA PRO A 67 15.43 -2.83 13.33
C PRO A 67 15.40 -4.30 12.89
N THR A 68 14.23 -4.92 12.86
CA THR A 68 14.03 -6.30 12.41
C THR A 68 13.03 -6.29 11.27
N SER A 69 13.37 -6.98 10.17
CA SER A 69 12.50 -7.05 9.00
C SER A 69 11.31 -7.97 9.25
N ASN A 70 10.11 -7.54 8.88
CA ASN A 70 8.89 -8.38 8.92
C ASN A 70 8.48 -8.91 7.53
N ILE A 71 9.33 -8.74 6.51
CA ILE A 71 8.96 -9.04 5.11
C ILE A 71 8.60 -10.51 4.87
N HIS A 72 9.14 -11.42 5.68
CA HIS A 72 8.86 -12.85 5.60
C HIS A 72 7.54 -13.26 6.27
N ASP A 73 6.91 -12.38 7.04
CA ASP A 73 5.62 -12.65 7.68
C ASP A 73 4.46 -12.62 6.67
N PHE A 74 4.64 -11.94 5.54
CA PHE A 74 3.63 -11.78 4.50
C PHE A 74 3.70 -12.92 3.48
N THR A 75 3.00 -14.03 3.74
CA THR A 75 3.03 -15.22 2.86
C THR A 75 2.47 -14.97 1.46
N ASP A 76 1.58 -13.99 1.31
CA ASP A 76 0.90 -13.60 0.08
C ASP A 76 1.66 -12.54 -0.75
N LEU A 77 2.79 -12.07 -0.25
CA LEU A 77 3.71 -11.20 -0.97
C LEU A 77 4.48 -12.00 -2.02
N SER A 78 4.59 -11.47 -3.23
CA SER A 78 5.41 -12.07 -4.29
C SER A 78 6.89 -12.04 -3.90
N ASP A 79 7.65 -13.09 -4.23
CA ASP A 79 9.11 -13.10 -4.09
C ASP A 79 9.81 -11.99 -4.88
N LYS A 80 9.14 -11.40 -5.88
CA LYS A 80 9.66 -10.22 -6.60
C LYS A 80 9.60 -8.94 -5.79
N LEU A 81 8.75 -8.90 -4.75
CA LEU A 81 8.55 -7.77 -3.83
C LEU A 81 9.20 -8.04 -2.44
N ARG A 82 9.56 -9.29 -2.14
CA ARG A 82 10.41 -9.65 -0.99
C ARG A 82 11.87 -9.31 -1.26
#